data_AF-A0A7C3S919-F1
#
_entry.id   AF-A0A7C3S919-F1
#
_cell.length_a   1.000
_cell.length_b   1.000
_cell.length_c   1.000
_cell.angle_alpha   90.00
_cell.angle_beta   90.00
_cell.angle_gamma   90.00
#
_symmetry.space_group_name_H-M   'P 1'
#
loop_
_entity.id
_entity.type
_entity.pdbx_description
1 polymer ?
#
loop_
_entity_poly.entity_id
_entity_poly.type
_entity_poly.pdbx_seq_one_letter_code
_entity_poly.pdbx_strand_id
1 'polypeptide(L)'
;MPDLSGLIREYARKILLKCQELLPLHPNEADFCRPIDQLLEDFCAEAGLNPLAHAEYTLATGRADAVFNRLVVEYERPGTLSDRLSHRATAHAVNQVKSYISGLAQRQRHELTRMAGIVFDG
;
A
#
# COMPACT_ATOMS: atom_id res chain seq x y z
N MET A 1 0.35 -0.68 26.54
CA MET A 1 0.15 -0.69 25.07
C MET A 1 0.85 0.54 24.52
N PRO A 2 1.58 0.44 23.40
CA PRO A 2 2.19 1.62 22.77
C PRO A 2 1.12 2.68 22.48
N ASP A 3 1.49 3.96 22.54
CA ASP A 3 0.64 5.05 22.05
C ASP A 3 0.52 4.94 20.53
N LEU A 4 -0.42 4.12 20.07
CA LEU A 4 -0.64 3.86 18.65
C LEU A 4 -0.98 5.16 17.90
N SER A 5 -1.66 6.10 18.53
CA SER A 5 -1.98 7.39 17.91
C SER A 5 -0.73 8.25 17.73
N GLY A 6 0.18 8.25 18.72
CA GLY A 6 1.49 8.85 18.61
C GLY A 6 2.32 8.23 17.48
N LEU A 7 2.37 6.91 17.44
CA LEU A 7 3.11 6.15 16.44
C LEU A 7 2.59 6.40 15.02
N ILE A 8 1.27 6.40 14.82
CA ILE A 8 0.64 6.74 13.53
C ILE A 8 1.06 8.14 13.07
N ARG A 9 1.01 9.14 13.97
CA ARG A 9 1.41 10.51 13.62
C ARG A 9 2.90 10.62 13.27
N GLU A 10 3.74 9.89 13.98
CA GLU A 10 5.17 9.84 13.70
C GLU A 10 5.45 9.23 12.33
N TYR A 11 4.89 8.06 12.04
CA TYR A 11 5.12 7.35 10.79
C TYR A 11 4.47 8.04 9.59
N ALA A 12 3.29 8.66 9.75
CA ALA A 12 2.72 9.52 8.72
C ALA A 12 3.65 10.69 8.36
N ARG A 13 4.33 11.28 9.37
CA ARG A 13 5.33 12.32 9.13
C ARG A 13 6.58 11.76 8.45
N LYS A 14 7.08 10.60 8.87
CA LYS A 14 8.24 9.94 8.22
C LYS A 14 7.95 9.64 6.74
N ILE A 15 6.77 9.10 6.44
CA ILE A 15 6.31 8.83 5.06
C ILE A 15 6.24 10.14 4.26
N LEU A 16 5.61 11.18 4.79
CA LEU A 16 5.53 12.48 4.11
C LEU A 16 6.92 13.07 3.81
N LEU A 17 7.82 13.05 4.79
CA LEU A 17 9.20 13.52 4.59
C LEU A 17 9.93 12.68 3.54
N LYS A 18 9.71 11.37 3.54
CA LYS A 18 10.30 10.46 2.55
C LYS A 18 9.75 10.74 1.15
N CYS A 19 8.45 10.99 0.99
CA CYS A 19 7.89 11.45 -0.29
C CYS A 19 8.54 12.76 -0.73
N GLN A 20 8.65 13.76 0.15
CA GLN A 20 9.27 15.05 -0.18
C GLN A 20 10.74 14.92 -0.61
N GLU A 21 11.47 13.95 -0.09
CA GLU A 21 12.85 13.63 -0.48
C GLU A 21 12.91 12.91 -1.85
N LEU A 22 12.02 11.93 -2.07
CA LEU A 22 12.07 11.07 -3.25
C LEU A 22 11.45 11.72 -4.49
N LEU A 23 10.30 12.38 -4.36
CA LEU A 23 9.53 12.90 -5.49
C LEU A 23 10.35 13.80 -6.45
N PRO A 24 11.22 14.73 -5.96
CA PRO A 24 12.04 15.55 -6.85
C PRO A 24 13.08 14.77 -7.67
N LEU A 25 13.41 13.54 -7.27
CA LEU A 25 14.36 12.68 -7.97
C LEU A 25 13.71 11.90 -9.13
N HIS A 26 12.40 12.04 -9.33
CA HIS A 26 11.62 11.34 -10.35
C HIS A 26 11.84 9.81 -10.35
N PRO A 27 11.71 9.15 -9.18
CA PRO A 27 11.96 7.72 -9.05
C PRO A 27 11.02 6.93 -9.97
N ASN A 28 11.46 5.72 -10.35
CA ASN A 28 10.52 4.72 -10.85
C ASN A 28 9.73 4.13 -9.67
N GLU A 29 8.77 3.27 -9.98
CA GLU A 29 7.93 2.61 -8.98
C GLU A 29 8.73 1.82 -7.93
N ALA A 30 9.76 1.06 -8.34
CA ALA A 30 10.57 0.26 -7.42
C ALA A 30 11.43 1.12 -6.47
N ASP A 31 11.98 2.23 -6.99
CA ASP A 31 12.75 3.19 -6.20
C ASP A 31 11.86 3.97 -5.21
N PHE A 32 10.56 4.09 -5.51
CA PHE A 32 9.57 4.68 -4.61
C PHE A 32 9.03 3.67 -3.58
N CYS A 33 8.65 2.47 -4.01
CA CYS A 33 8.07 1.42 -3.19
C CYS A 33 9.00 1.00 -2.04
N ARG A 34 10.25 0.64 -2.35
CA ARG A 34 11.22 0.12 -1.37
C ARG A 34 11.34 0.96 -0.08
N PRO A 35 11.60 2.28 -0.13
CA PRO A 35 11.72 3.09 1.08
C PRO A 35 10.40 3.32 1.83
N ILE A 36 9.25 3.29 1.15
CA ILE A 36 7.95 3.41 1.82
C ILE A 36 7.60 2.10 2.53
N ASP A 37 7.80 0.96 1.87
CA ASP A 37 7.58 -0.35 2.48
C ASP A 37 8.41 -0.53 3.75
N GLN A 38 9.69 -0.13 3.73
CA GLN A 38 10.53 -0.18 4.93
C GLN A 38 9.92 0.62 6.10
N LEU A 39 9.36 1.80 5.84
CA LEU A 39 8.71 2.60 6.88
C LEU A 39 7.43 1.94 7.40
N LEU A 40 6.68 1.23 6.55
CA LEU A 40 5.50 0.48 6.97
C LEU A 40 5.88 -0.77 7.77
N GLU A 41 6.95 -1.47 7.40
CA GLU A 41 7.53 -2.59 8.16
C GLU A 41 7.96 -2.13 9.56
N ASP A 42 8.71 -1.03 9.64
CA ASP A 42 9.19 -0.47 10.90
C ASP A 42 8.01 -0.04 11.79
N PHE A 43 6.98 0.58 11.21
CA PHE A 43 5.73 0.91 11.91
C PHE A 43 5.07 -0.36 12.49
N CYS A 44 4.93 -1.41 11.68
CA CYS A 44 4.32 -2.66 12.14
C CYS A 44 5.12 -3.27 13.30
N ALA A 45 6.44 -3.30 13.19
CA ALA A 45 7.32 -3.81 14.25
C ALA A 45 7.17 -3.01 15.56
N GLU A 46 7.23 -1.68 15.50
CA GLU A 46 7.07 -0.82 16.68
C GLU A 46 5.66 -0.87 17.27
N ALA A 47 4.63 -1.04 16.44
CA ALA A 47 3.25 -1.17 16.89
C ALA A 47 2.96 -2.55 17.53
N GLY A 48 3.91 -3.50 17.45
CA GLY A 48 3.68 -4.89 17.82
C GLY A 48 2.65 -5.58 16.93
N LEU A 49 2.44 -5.05 15.73
CA LEU A 49 1.61 -5.67 14.70
C LEU A 49 2.48 -6.71 14.02
N ASN A 50 1.96 -7.93 13.87
CA ASN A 50 2.61 -8.90 13.03
C ASN A 50 2.27 -8.51 11.58
N PRO A 51 3.23 -8.06 10.74
CA PRO A 51 2.99 -7.94 9.32
C PRO A 51 2.87 -9.37 8.81
N LEU A 52 1.68 -9.96 8.96
CA LEU A 52 1.32 -11.19 8.31
C LEU A 52 1.37 -10.88 6.82
N ALA A 53 2.55 -11.18 6.27
CA ALA A 53 2.87 -11.36 4.89
C ALA A 53 3.08 -10.08 4.04
N HIS A 54 4.32 -9.58 4.02
CA HIS A 54 5.03 -9.44 2.74
C HIS A 54 5.15 -10.83 2.07
N ALA A 55 4.04 -11.54 1.89
CA ALA A 55 3.99 -12.60 0.92
C ALA A 55 3.86 -11.85 -0.39
N GLU A 56 4.75 -12.16 -1.31
CA GLU A 56 4.43 -12.13 -2.72
C GLU A 56 3.10 -12.89 -2.90
N TYR A 57 1.97 -12.19 -2.77
CA TYR A 57 0.67 -12.77 -2.98
C TYR A 57 0.51 -12.85 -4.49
N THR A 58 0.96 -13.94 -5.07
CA THR A 58 0.57 -14.33 -6.42
C THR A 58 -0.91 -14.69 -6.37
N LEU A 59 -1.76 -13.67 -6.47
CA LEU A 59 -3.19 -13.82 -6.69
C LEU A 59 -3.39 -14.30 -8.12
N ALA A 60 -4.53 -14.95 -8.40
CA ALA A 60 -4.83 -15.42 -9.77
C ALA A 60 -4.81 -14.27 -10.80
N THR A 61 -4.87 -13.02 -10.32
CA THR A 61 -4.89 -11.77 -11.08
C THR A 61 -3.54 -11.04 -11.12
N GLY A 62 -2.48 -11.54 -10.47
CA GLY A 62 -1.15 -10.89 -10.41
C GLY A 62 -0.55 -10.84 -9.00
N ARG A 63 0.59 -10.15 -8.85
CA ARG A 63 1.27 -9.92 -7.56
C ARG A 63 0.95 -8.50 -7.06
N ALA A 64 0.40 -8.40 -5.84
CA ALA A 64 0.28 -7.11 -5.15
C ALA A 64 1.61 -6.74 -4.49
N ASP A 65 1.89 -5.45 -4.37
CA ASP A 65 3.16 -4.98 -3.80
C ASP A 65 3.23 -5.19 -2.30
N ALA A 66 2.19 -4.80 -1.55
CA ALA A 66 2.10 -5.04 -0.12
C ALA A 66 0.69 -5.44 0.33
N VAL A 67 0.61 -6.44 1.21
CA VAL A 67 -0.65 -6.93 1.79
C VAL A 67 -0.50 -7.03 3.30
N PHE A 68 -1.30 -6.26 4.04
CA PHE A 68 -1.34 -6.27 5.50
C PHE A 68 -2.65 -6.88 5.98
N ASN A 69 -2.71 -8.21 6.10
CA ASN A 69 -3.89 -8.98 6.50
C ASN A 69 -5.14 -8.70 5.63
N ARG A 70 -5.85 -7.59 5.88
CA ARG A 70 -7.06 -7.16 5.15
C ARG A 70 -6.88 -5.88 4.33
N LEU A 71 -5.69 -5.29 4.33
CA LEU A 71 -5.34 -4.12 3.55
C LEU A 71 -4.43 -4.50 2.39
N VAL A 72 -4.76 -4.07 1.19
CA VAL A 72 -3.89 -4.17 0.01
C VAL A 72 -3.36 -2.78 -0.33
N VAL A 73 -2.06 -2.67 -0.61
CA VAL A 73 -1.43 -1.45 -1.12
C VAL A 73 -0.80 -1.78 -2.46
N GLU A 74 -1.16 -1.01 -3.47
CA GLU A 74 -0.53 -1.04 -4.80
C GLU A 74 0.25 0.26 -5.00
N TYR A 75 1.52 0.14 -5.36
CA TYR A 75 2.34 1.30 -5.69
C TYR A 75 2.24 1.61 -7.18
N GLU A 76 2.32 2.90 -7.48
CA GLU A 76 2.45 3.40 -8.84
C GLU A 76 3.66 4.32 -8.90
N ARG A 77 4.22 4.51 -10.10
CA ARG A 77 5.27 5.52 -10.28
C ARG A 77 4.74 6.89 -9.84
N PRO A 78 5.53 7.73 -9.15
CA PRO A 78 4.98 8.96 -8.65
C PRO A 78 4.43 9.93 -9.69
N GLY A 79 3.27 10.54 -9.38
CA GLY A 79 2.53 11.44 -10.26
C GLY A 79 1.77 10.75 -11.40
N THR A 80 1.58 9.44 -11.32
CA THR A 80 0.82 8.65 -12.30
C THR A 80 -0.69 8.83 -12.13
N LEU A 81 -1.14 9.05 -10.90
CA LEU A 81 -2.55 9.19 -10.57
C LEU A 81 -3.07 10.60 -10.86
N SER A 82 -4.36 10.69 -11.11
CA SER A 82 -5.12 11.93 -11.27
C SER A 82 -6.25 11.95 -10.25
N ASP A 83 -6.72 13.14 -9.95
CA ASP A 83 -7.95 13.43 -9.21
C ASP A 83 -9.23 12.85 -9.85
N ARG A 84 -9.18 12.36 -11.10
CA ARG A 84 -10.31 11.81 -11.84
C ARG A 84 -10.21 10.29 -11.96
N LEU A 85 -11.22 9.58 -11.46
CA LEU A 85 -11.34 8.13 -11.63
C LEU A 85 -11.49 7.68 -13.09
N SER A 86 -11.87 8.56 -14.02
CA SER A 86 -11.92 8.27 -15.45
C SER A 86 -10.56 8.37 -16.14
N HIS A 87 -9.53 8.90 -15.47
CA HIS A 87 -8.17 8.90 -15.98
C HIS A 87 -7.69 7.46 -16.13
N ARG A 88 -7.10 7.11 -17.28
CA ARG A 88 -6.81 5.72 -17.64
C ARG A 88 -5.92 5.01 -16.60
N ALA A 89 -4.85 5.65 -16.16
CA ALA A 89 -3.93 5.04 -15.18
C ALA A 89 -4.61 4.86 -13.83
N THR A 90 -5.32 5.88 -13.34
CA THR A 90 -6.08 5.81 -12.08
C THR A 90 -7.16 4.74 -12.12
N ALA A 91 -7.93 4.64 -13.20
CA ALA A 91 -8.93 3.61 -13.39
C ALA A 91 -8.30 2.20 -13.38
N HIS A 92 -7.14 2.05 -14.02
CA HIS A 92 -6.42 0.78 -14.08
C HIS A 92 -5.97 0.33 -12.69
N ALA A 93 -5.24 1.18 -11.97
CA ALA A 93 -4.72 0.88 -10.63
C ALA A 93 -5.84 0.58 -9.63
N VAL A 94 -6.93 1.36 -9.65
CA VAL A 94 -8.10 1.12 -8.80
C VAL A 94 -8.75 -0.24 -9.12
N ASN A 95 -8.84 -0.62 -10.39
CA ASN A 95 -9.40 -1.92 -10.78
C ASN A 95 -8.47 -3.08 -10.39
N GLN A 96 -7.16 -2.88 -10.42
CA GLN A 96 -6.16 -3.85 -9.97
C GLN A 96 -6.32 -4.12 -8.46
N VAL A 97 -6.38 -3.07 -7.63
CA VAL A 97 -6.63 -3.21 -6.19
C VAL A 97 -7.97 -3.88 -5.89
N LYS A 98 -9.06 -3.53 -6.60
CA LYS A 98 -10.35 -4.20 -6.47
C LYS A 98 -10.27 -5.70 -6.78
N SER A 99 -9.50 -6.06 -7.81
CA SER A 99 -9.28 -7.45 -8.19
C SER A 99 -8.51 -8.20 -7.11
N TYR A 100 -7.50 -7.56 -6.50
CA TYR A 100 -6.75 -8.15 -5.40
C TYR A 100 -7.60 -8.34 -4.14
N ILE A 101 -8.38 -7.33 -3.74
CA ILE A 101 -9.34 -7.45 -2.62
C ILE A 101 -10.29 -8.63 -2.86
N SER A 102 -10.82 -8.76 -4.08
CA SER A 102 -11.75 -9.83 -4.42
C SER A 102 -11.09 -11.20 -4.36
N GLY A 103 -9.87 -11.34 -4.91
CA GLY A 103 -9.10 -12.57 -4.84
C GLY A 103 -8.71 -12.97 -3.41
N LEU A 104 -8.34 -12.00 -2.58
CA LEU A 104 -7.95 -12.22 -1.19
C LEU A 104 -9.15 -12.63 -0.32
N ALA A 105 -10.29 -11.96 -0.48
CA ALA A 105 -11.54 -12.31 0.20
C ALA A 105 -12.00 -13.74 -0.12
N GLN A 106 -11.93 -14.13 -1.39
CA GLN A 106 -12.25 -15.50 -1.82
C GLN A 106 -11.32 -16.55 -1.19
N ARG A 107 -10.00 -16.30 -1.21
CA ARG A 107 -9.00 -17.24 -0.67
C ARG A 107 -9.08 -17.39 0.85
N GLN A 108 -9.25 -16.29 1.58
CA GLN A 108 -9.27 -16.27 3.04
C GLN A 108 -10.67 -16.44 3.64
N ARG A 109 -11.70 -16.62 2.80
CA ARG A 109 -13.13 -16.66 3.20
C ARG A 109 -13.51 -15.46 4.08
N HIS A 110 -12.92 -14.30 3.79
CA HIS A 110 -13.24 -13.06 4.47
C HIS A 110 -14.37 -12.34 3.75
N GLU A 111 -15.20 -11.63 4.51
CA GLU A 111 -16.19 -10.73 3.93
C GLU A 111 -15.49 -9.58 3.21
N LEU A 112 -15.85 -9.33 1.95
CA LEU A 112 -15.34 -8.20 1.15
C LEU A 112 -15.44 -6.86 1.87
N THR A 113 -16.51 -6.67 2.66
CA THR A 113 -16.77 -5.46 3.45
C THR A 113 -15.75 -5.19 4.55
N ARG A 114 -14.87 -6.15 4.86
CA ARG A 114 -13.80 -6.02 5.86
C ARG A 114 -12.43 -5.80 5.24
N MET A 115 -12.37 -5.68 3.92
CA MET A 115 -11.13 -5.48 3.17
C MET A 115 -11.00 -4.01 2.77
N ALA A 116 -9.77 -3.52 2.71
CA ALA A 116 -9.44 -2.18 2.25
C ALA A 116 -8.33 -2.24 1.19
N GLY A 117 -8.28 -1.21 0.36
CA GLY A 117 -7.30 -1.09 -0.71
C GLY A 117 -6.85 0.35 -0.88
N ILE A 118 -5.55 0.53 -1.11
CA ILE A 118 -4.90 1.81 -1.37
C ILE A 118 -4.11 1.68 -2.67
N VAL A 119 -4.20 2.69 -3.52
CA VAL A 119 -3.23 2.92 -4.59
C VAL A 119 -2.41 4.13 -4.18
N PHE A 120 -1.08 4.05 -4.28
CA PHE A 120 -0.19 5.10 -3.80
C PHE A 120 0.90 5.47 -4.80
N ASP A 121 0.97 6.75 -5.17
CA ASP A 121 1.95 7.32 -6.09
C ASP A 121 2.67 8.56 -5.51
N GLY A 122 2.78 8.67 -4.19
CA GLY A 122 3.54 9.73 -3.51
C GLY A 122 2.73 10.82 -2.82
#